data_AF-A0A818ITR0-F1
#
_entry.id   AF-A0A818ITR0-F1
#
_cell.length_a   1.000
_cell.length_b   1.000
_cell.length_c   1.000
_cell.angle_alpha   90.00
_cell.angle_beta   90.00
_cell.angle_gamma   90.00
#
_symmetry.space_group_name_H-M   'P 1'
#
loop_
_entity.id
_entity.type
_entity.pdbx_description
1 polymer ?
#
loop_
_entity_poly.entity_id
_entity_poly.type
_entity_poly.pdbx_seq_one_letter_code
_entity_poly.pdbx_strand_id
1 'polypeptide(L)'
;MANEIPFEKRYQRILSKKSTYSPPIRSTSLTTFKQHRYQDNLVLSDYQWILQSDETRLTQQKIHEEKQRAVINALSSYQTSIQTSIDYEIDFLPGEPVLVGMNTPYFDITNDKANINELSIQLARLTSKMLHKIQTLCQETQLPFNKQFRIELRPASFYNSDHRLNNLWELRLNLDPIVWFDYYWQKNEQEQRIDFLNKARTYVDKYRHFVKYEHLSEPKFEPLVSDRHCRYQTTCEKEGGKYAHALHSTLICLENGSMLRDDGLQKCGQFFVNSTIAMQWPVKSMLNSHISILTNDNNIDYGLNFHWQTSSFIFTSKRETVRDLVMYATPPWHITNRKMACLPLFWLTVIYTCRFLYSELYLQTNRNNIQWPVNTIALNFGKWETGGSYSTHAIDCHAHAHLLLTREFIDECNETFFRQLQGRQNAPPDYLHQNAEILERERLLSYELRSYQQTMKELKIQIDEIQTNMKTMMNILENILTKK
;
A
#
# COMPACT_ATOMS: atom_id res chain seq x y z
N MET A 1 29.37 -14.28 -55.17
CA MET A 1 29.97 -15.55 -54.69
C MET A 1 30.80 -15.22 -53.45
N ALA A 2 30.19 -15.34 -52.28
CA ALA A 2 30.83 -15.08 -51.00
C ALA A 2 31.00 -16.43 -50.28
N ASN A 3 32.25 -16.75 -49.94
CA ASN A 3 32.61 -18.02 -49.31
C ASN A 3 32.16 -18.05 -47.85
N GLU A 4 31.18 -18.91 -47.54
CA GLU A 4 30.81 -19.26 -46.19
C GLU A 4 31.93 -20.07 -45.53
N ILE A 5 32.34 -19.65 -44.33
CA ILE A 5 33.30 -20.37 -43.51
C ILE A 5 32.53 -21.47 -42.75
N PRO A 6 32.92 -22.76 -42.85
CA PRO A 6 32.23 -23.84 -42.15
C PRO A 6 32.23 -23.66 -40.63
N PHE A 7 31.09 -23.98 -40.02
CA PHE A 7 30.77 -23.88 -38.59
C PHE A 7 31.87 -24.41 -37.65
N GLU A 8 32.55 -25.49 -38.06
CA GLU A 8 33.66 -26.13 -37.34
C GLU A 8 34.82 -25.17 -36.99
N LYS A 9 35.14 -24.20 -37.86
CA LYS A 9 36.21 -23.22 -37.61
C LYS A 9 35.80 -22.11 -36.65
N ARG A 10 34.50 -21.86 -36.46
CA ARG A 10 33.98 -20.89 -35.48
C ARG A 10 34.03 -21.46 -34.07
N TYR A 11 33.78 -22.76 -33.92
CA TYR A 11 33.76 -23.46 -32.63
C TYR A 11 35.17 -23.59 -32.01
N GLN A 12 36.17 -23.92 -32.82
CA GLN A 12 37.58 -24.02 -32.36
C GLN A 12 38.20 -22.68 -31.90
N ARG A 13 37.64 -21.54 -32.35
CA ARG A 13 38.09 -20.20 -31.95
C ARG A 13 37.57 -19.75 -30.58
N ILE A 14 36.50 -20.40 -30.10
CA ILE A 14 35.92 -20.16 -28.77
C ILE A 14 36.65 -20.99 -27.70
N LEU A 15 37.14 -22.17 -28.07
CA LEU A 15 37.88 -23.06 -27.16
C LEU A 15 39.32 -22.60 -26.88
N SER A 16 39.95 -21.83 -27.78
CA SER A 16 41.35 -21.36 -27.61
C SER A 16 41.52 -20.09 -26.78
N LYS A 17 40.43 -19.50 -26.24
CA LYS A 17 40.49 -18.29 -25.38
C LYS A 17 40.34 -18.54 -23.88
N LYS A 18 40.36 -19.80 -23.42
CA LYS A 18 40.43 -20.13 -21.99
C LYS A 18 41.83 -20.62 -21.62
N SER A 19 42.73 -19.70 -21.34
CA SER A 19 44.01 -19.97 -20.67
C SER A 19 44.43 -18.73 -19.89
N THR A 20 44.89 -18.94 -18.65
CA THR A 20 45.36 -17.98 -17.63
C THR A 20 44.29 -17.30 -16.76
N TYR A 21 43.67 -18.08 -15.88
CA TYR A 21 43.27 -17.57 -14.56
C TYR A 21 43.36 -18.69 -13.52
N SER A 22 44.31 -18.57 -12.59
CA SER A 22 44.46 -19.47 -11.44
C SER A 22 43.55 -18.99 -10.30
N PRO A 23 42.64 -19.82 -9.75
CA PRO A 23 41.83 -19.41 -8.62
C PRO A 23 42.57 -19.63 -7.28
N PRO A 24 42.34 -18.80 -6.25
CA PRO A 24 42.75 -19.13 -4.91
C PRO A 24 41.83 -20.23 -4.33
N ILE A 25 42.45 -21.14 -3.61
CA ILE A 25 41.84 -22.26 -2.90
C ILE A 25 40.88 -21.73 -1.83
N ARG A 26 39.57 -21.93 -1.99
CA ARG A 26 38.57 -21.94 -0.88
C ARG A 26 37.40 -22.88 -1.20
N SER A 27 36.92 -23.51 -0.12
CA SER A 27 36.02 -24.66 -0.02
C SER A 27 34.71 -24.57 -0.81
N THR A 28 34.43 -25.63 -1.57
CA THR A 28 33.19 -25.86 -2.32
C THR A 28 32.05 -26.37 -1.44
N SER A 29 30.87 -25.73 -1.51
CA SER A 29 29.57 -26.38 -1.22
C SER A 29 28.89 -26.78 -2.53
N LEU A 30 28.30 -27.98 -2.55
CA LEU A 30 27.79 -28.71 -3.74
C LEU A 30 26.58 -28.09 -4.48
N THR A 31 26.18 -26.85 -4.18
CA THR A 31 24.91 -26.27 -4.62
C THR A 31 24.97 -25.53 -5.97
N THR A 32 26.15 -25.15 -6.47
CA THR A 32 26.27 -24.29 -7.66
C THR A 32 26.20 -25.04 -9.00
N PHE A 33 26.41 -26.36 -9.02
CA PHE A 33 26.50 -27.12 -10.28
C PHE A 33 25.13 -27.48 -10.90
N LYS A 34 24.03 -27.40 -10.14
CA LYS A 34 22.67 -27.69 -10.66
C LYS A 34 21.98 -26.52 -11.36
N GLN A 35 22.44 -25.28 -11.17
CA GLN A 35 21.82 -24.09 -11.79
C GLN A 35 22.13 -23.94 -13.29
N HIS A 36 23.29 -24.39 -13.77
CA HIS A 36 23.66 -24.21 -15.17
C HIS A 36 22.86 -25.08 -16.16
N ARG A 37 22.44 -26.30 -15.79
CA ARG A 37 21.64 -27.17 -16.67
C ARG A 37 20.18 -26.70 -16.86
N TYR A 38 19.67 -25.85 -15.96
CA TYR A 38 18.31 -25.32 -16.08
C TYR A 38 18.22 -24.16 -17.07
N GLN A 39 19.31 -23.42 -17.28
CA GLN A 39 19.34 -22.28 -18.21
C GLN A 39 19.37 -22.72 -19.68
N ASP A 40 20.04 -23.83 -20.01
CA ASP A 40 20.15 -24.31 -21.40
C ASP A 40 18.82 -24.87 -21.96
N ASN A 41 17.93 -25.38 -21.11
CA ASN A 41 16.61 -25.89 -21.54
C ASN A 41 15.56 -24.79 -21.74
N LEU A 42 15.66 -23.65 -21.05
CA LEU A 42 14.79 -22.48 -21.24
C LEU A 42 15.04 -21.80 -22.59
N VAL A 43 16.30 -21.75 -23.03
CA VAL A 43 16.66 -21.13 -24.32
C VAL A 43 16.09 -21.91 -25.52
N LEU A 44 15.86 -23.22 -25.40
CA LEU A 44 15.32 -24.05 -26.47
C LEU A 44 13.79 -23.98 -26.61
N SER A 45 13.04 -23.74 -25.53
CA SER A 45 11.57 -23.53 -25.62
C SER A 45 11.21 -22.21 -26.28
N ASP A 46 12.03 -21.18 -26.07
CA ASP A 46 11.73 -19.81 -26.49
C ASP A 46 11.91 -19.61 -28.01
N TYR A 47 12.82 -20.38 -28.63
CA TYR A 47 13.00 -20.38 -30.08
C TYR A 47 11.85 -21.04 -30.85
N GLN A 48 11.12 -21.99 -30.24
CA GLN A 48 9.95 -22.60 -30.87
C GLN A 48 8.74 -21.66 -30.91
N TRP A 49 8.68 -20.65 -30.03
CA TRP A 49 7.56 -19.70 -29.94
C TRP A 49 7.66 -18.56 -30.96
N ILE A 50 8.89 -18.16 -31.35
CA ILE A 50 9.13 -17.16 -32.40
C ILE A 50 8.65 -17.64 -33.78
N LEU A 51 8.54 -18.96 -33.98
CA LEU A 51 8.10 -19.59 -35.22
C LEU A 51 6.58 -19.87 -35.30
N GLN A 52 5.80 -19.49 -34.29
CA GLN A 52 4.34 -19.70 -34.30
C GLN A 52 3.65 -18.70 -35.24
N SER A 53 2.71 -19.20 -36.04
CA SER A 53 1.91 -18.37 -36.95
C SER A 53 1.08 -17.34 -36.17
N ASP A 54 0.77 -16.20 -36.79
CA ASP A 54 -0.07 -15.15 -36.17
C ASP A 54 -1.44 -15.69 -35.72
N GLU A 55 -1.95 -16.71 -36.40
CA GLU A 55 -3.20 -17.41 -36.06
C GLU A 55 -3.10 -18.20 -34.74
N THR A 56 -1.93 -18.79 -34.46
CA THR A 56 -1.64 -19.47 -33.19
C THR A 56 -1.56 -18.46 -32.03
N ARG A 57 -0.98 -17.28 -32.28
CA ARG A 57 -0.89 -16.19 -31.30
C ARG A 57 -2.25 -15.58 -30.97
N LEU A 58 -3.07 -15.30 -31.97
CA LEU A 58 -4.45 -14.83 -31.79
C LEU A 58 -5.30 -15.84 -31.00
N THR A 59 -5.11 -17.13 -31.26
CA THR A 59 -5.80 -18.20 -30.52
C THR A 59 -5.35 -18.25 -29.06
N GLN A 60 -4.04 -18.14 -28.78
CA GLN A 60 -3.52 -18.09 -27.41
C GLN A 60 -3.98 -16.84 -26.65
N GLN A 61 -3.99 -15.68 -27.31
CA GLN A 61 -4.51 -14.44 -26.72
C GLN A 61 -6.00 -14.56 -26.38
N LYS A 62 -6.81 -15.11 -27.29
CA LYS A 62 -8.24 -15.33 -27.04
C LYS A 62 -8.48 -16.32 -25.90
N ILE A 63 -7.70 -17.40 -25.82
CA ILE A 63 -7.70 -18.34 -24.69
C ILE A 63 -7.32 -17.63 -23.39
N HIS A 64 -6.32 -16.74 -23.41
CA HIS A 64 -5.91 -15.97 -22.24
C HIS A 64 -7.02 -15.00 -21.79
N GLU A 65 -7.64 -14.27 -22.71
CA GLU A 65 -8.74 -13.34 -22.43
C GLU A 65 -10.00 -14.08 -21.91
N GLU A 66 -10.34 -15.23 -22.49
CA GLU A 66 -11.43 -16.09 -22.00
C GLU A 66 -11.13 -16.64 -20.60
N LYS A 67 -9.87 -17.03 -20.33
CA LYS A 67 -9.41 -17.44 -19.00
C LYS A 67 -9.47 -16.31 -17.98
N GLN A 68 -9.02 -15.10 -18.35
CA GLN A 68 -9.14 -13.93 -17.48
C GLN A 68 -10.61 -13.60 -17.17
N ARG A 69 -11.50 -13.70 -18.17
CA ARG A 69 -12.93 -13.49 -18.01
C ARG A 69 -13.56 -14.56 -17.10
N ALA A 70 -13.14 -15.82 -17.22
CA ALA A 70 -13.55 -16.91 -16.34
C ALA A 70 -13.12 -16.68 -14.88
N VAL A 71 -11.89 -16.23 -14.63
CA VAL A 71 -11.41 -15.84 -13.30
C VAL A 71 -12.23 -14.68 -12.72
N ILE A 72 -12.51 -13.65 -13.52
CA ILE A 72 -13.34 -12.50 -13.09
C ILE A 72 -14.76 -12.96 -12.73
N ASN A 73 -15.34 -13.87 -13.51
CA ASN A 73 -16.67 -14.42 -13.26
C ASN A 73 -16.69 -15.32 -12.03
N ALA A 74 -15.65 -16.14 -11.81
CA ALA A 74 -15.48 -16.97 -10.62
C ALA A 74 -15.33 -16.12 -9.35
N LEU A 75 -14.54 -15.04 -9.41
CA LEU A 75 -14.41 -14.07 -8.31
C LEU A 75 -15.75 -13.35 -8.03
N SER A 76 -16.51 -12.99 -9.06
CA SER A 76 -17.85 -12.37 -8.92
C SER A 76 -18.88 -13.34 -8.34
N SER A 77 -18.85 -14.61 -8.75
CA SER A 77 -19.69 -15.68 -8.22
C SER A 77 -19.36 -16.00 -6.75
N TYR A 78 -18.07 -16.03 -6.41
CA TYR A 78 -17.56 -16.17 -5.05
C TYR A 78 -17.99 -15.02 -4.12
N GLN A 79 -17.99 -13.77 -4.61
CA GLN A 79 -18.54 -12.64 -3.87
C GLN A 79 -20.03 -12.83 -3.54
N THR A 80 -20.77 -13.58 -4.37
CA THR A 80 -22.20 -13.81 -4.20
C THR A 80 -22.50 -14.97 -3.23
N SER A 81 -21.69 -16.05 -3.19
CA SER A 81 -21.94 -17.21 -2.32
C SER A 81 -21.60 -16.98 -0.84
N ILE A 82 -20.75 -15.99 -0.57
CA ILE A 82 -20.20 -15.67 0.75
C ILE A 82 -21.06 -14.68 1.55
N GLN A 83 -22.13 -14.17 0.95
CA GLN A 83 -22.99 -13.14 1.53
C GLN A 83 -23.76 -13.58 2.80
N THR A 84 -23.58 -14.81 3.30
CA THR A 84 -24.51 -15.42 4.28
C THR A 84 -24.05 -15.52 5.74
N SER A 85 -22.96 -14.89 6.20
CA SER A 85 -22.70 -14.92 7.66
C SER A 85 -22.16 -13.66 8.35
N ILE A 86 -21.64 -12.65 7.66
CA ILE A 86 -21.29 -11.37 8.29
C ILE A 86 -21.60 -10.21 7.35
N ASP A 87 -22.74 -9.57 7.56
CA ASP A 87 -23.04 -8.28 6.92
C ASP A 87 -22.22 -7.18 7.58
N TYR A 88 -20.98 -7.05 7.11
CA TYR A 88 -20.21 -5.82 7.30
C TYR A 88 -20.98 -4.67 6.64
N GLU A 89 -21.52 -3.79 7.46
CA GLU A 89 -21.94 -2.47 7.04
C GLU A 89 -20.70 -1.56 6.99
N ILE A 90 -20.47 -0.94 5.83
CA ILE A 90 -19.39 0.03 5.64
C ILE A 90 -20.00 1.41 5.65
N ASP A 91 -19.55 2.25 6.57
CA ASP A 91 -19.97 3.64 6.60
C ASP A 91 -18.82 4.55 7.07
N PHE A 92 -19.04 5.86 6.92
CA PHE A 92 -18.11 6.88 7.35
C PHE A 92 -18.01 6.91 8.86
N LEU A 93 -16.78 7.03 9.36
CA LEU A 93 -16.56 7.37 10.75
C LEU A 93 -16.98 8.83 10.99
N PRO A 94 -17.86 9.13 11.97
CA PRO A 94 -18.36 10.48 12.17
C PRO A 94 -17.24 11.50 12.37
N GLY A 95 -17.19 12.50 11.48
CA GLY A 95 -16.21 13.58 11.57
C GLY A 95 -14.81 13.25 11.05
N GLU A 96 -14.56 12.02 10.55
CA GLU A 96 -13.27 11.66 9.96
C GLU A 96 -13.43 11.30 8.46
N PRO A 97 -12.44 11.62 7.60
CA PRO A 97 -12.40 11.21 6.19
C PRO A 97 -12.03 9.73 6.04
N VAL A 98 -12.80 8.85 6.70
CA VAL A 98 -12.49 7.42 6.84
C VAL A 98 -13.76 6.59 6.68
N LEU A 99 -13.66 5.47 5.95
CA LEU A 99 -14.65 4.38 5.98
C LEU A 99 -14.16 3.25 6.88
N VAL A 100 -15.06 2.70 7.69
CA VAL A 100 -14.81 1.59 8.61
C VAL A 100 -15.92 0.53 8.51
N GLY A 101 -15.65 -0.69 9.00
CA GLY A 101 -16.69 -1.69 9.19
C GLY A 101 -17.40 -1.49 10.54
N MET A 102 -18.71 -1.21 10.54
CA MET A 102 -19.43 -0.82 11.75
C MET A 102 -19.64 -1.96 12.75
N ASN A 103 -19.89 -3.18 12.26
CA ASN A 103 -20.24 -4.33 13.12
C ASN A 103 -19.04 -5.15 13.59
N THR A 104 -17.87 -4.95 13.00
CA THR A 104 -16.64 -5.72 13.25
C THR A 104 -15.40 -4.88 12.89
N PRO A 105 -15.15 -3.79 13.66
CA PRO A 105 -14.03 -2.91 13.37
C PRO A 105 -12.68 -3.53 13.76
N TYR A 106 -12.67 -4.57 14.60
CA TYR A 106 -11.47 -5.02 15.29
C TYR A 106 -11.07 -6.47 15.00
N PHE A 107 -9.76 -6.67 14.88
CA PHE A 107 -9.11 -7.91 14.46
C PHE A 107 -7.96 -8.24 15.41
N ASP A 108 -7.92 -9.46 15.93
CA ASP A 108 -6.79 -9.92 16.75
C ASP A 108 -5.78 -10.69 15.89
N ILE A 109 -4.86 -9.96 15.26
CA ILE A 109 -3.78 -10.59 14.48
C ILE A 109 -2.67 -11.15 15.38
N THR A 110 -2.67 -10.82 16.68
CA THR A 110 -1.60 -11.15 17.64
C THR A 110 -1.82 -12.51 18.32
N ASN A 111 -3.07 -12.96 18.44
CA ASN A 111 -3.41 -14.19 19.14
C ASN A 111 -3.10 -15.44 18.31
N ASP A 112 -2.12 -16.22 18.76
CA ASP A 112 -1.69 -17.45 18.09
C ASP A 112 -2.79 -18.51 17.95
N LYS A 113 -3.83 -18.46 18.79
CA LYS A 113 -4.99 -19.36 18.72
C LYS A 113 -6.05 -18.89 17.73
N ALA A 114 -5.98 -17.66 17.24
CA ALA A 114 -6.93 -17.16 16.26
C ALA A 114 -6.84 -17.98 14.97
N ASN A 115 -7.98 -18.30 14.37
CA ASN A 115 -8.04 -18.89 13.05
C ASN A 115 -7.64 -17.82 12.01
N ILE A 116 -6.33 -17.72 11.77
CA ILE A 116 -5.73 -16.74 10.84
C ILE A 116 -6.31 -16.82 9.43
N ASN A 117 -6.81 -17.98 9.02
CA ASN A 117 -7.41 -18.17 7.72
C ASN A 117 -8.76 -17.45 7.65
N GLU A 118 -9.60 -17.69 8.65
CA GLU A 118 -10.87 -16.97 8.80
C GLU A 118 -10.61 -15.46 8.88
N LEU A 119 -9.62 -15.04 9.67
CA LEU A 119 -9.23 -13.64 9.78
C LEU A 119 -8.82 -13.03 8.42
N SER A 120 -8.01 -13.75 7.63
CA SER A 120 -7.59 -13.31 6.31
C SER A 120 -8.75 -13.17 5.32
N ILE A 121 -9.74 -14.07 5.41
CA ILE A 121 -10.96 -14.03 4.60
C ILE A 121 -11.82 -12.82 5.01
N GLN A 122 -11.96 -12.57 6.31
CA GLN A 122 -12.71 -11.42 6.83
C GLN A 122 -12.10 -10.09 6.38
N LEU A 123 -10.78 -9.94 6.49
CA LEU A 123 -10.06 -8.74 6.01
C LEU A 123 -10.22 -8.54 4.50
N ALA A 124 -10.12 -9.61 3.71
CA ALA A 124 -10.32 -9.55 2.26
C ALA A 124 -11.75 -9.10 1.89
N ARG A 125 -12.77 -9.67 2.55
CA ARG A 125 -14.18 -9.31 2.35
C ARG A 125 -14.45 -7.86 2.75
N LEU A 126 -13.97 -7.44 3.93
CA LEU A 126 -14.14 -6.08 4.40
C LEU A 126 -13.48 -5.07 3.44
N THR A 127 -12.26 -5.37 2.98
CA THR A 127 -11.57 -4.57 1.96
C THR A 127 -12.36 -4.49 0.66
N SER A 128 -12.90 -5.62 0.18
CA SER A 128 -13.71 -5.68 -1.02
C SER A 128 -14.96 -4.78 -0.91
N LYS A 129 -15.67 -4.84 0.22
CA LYS A 129 -16.83 -3.98 0.52
C LYS A 129 -16.44 -2.50 0.59
N MET A 130 -15.33 -2.16 1.23
CA MET A 130 -14.82 -0.77 1.26
C MET A 130 -14.51 -0.26 -0.16
N LEU A 131 -13.83 -1.05 -0.98
CA LEU A 131 -13.50 -0.69 -2.37
C LEU A 131 -14.75 -0.56 -3.25
N HIS A 132 -15.77 -1.37 -3.02
CA HIS A 132 -17.06 -1.25 -3.68
C HIS A 132 -17.77 0.04 -3.26
N LYS A 133 -17.81 0.35 -1.96
CA LYS A 133 -18.40 1.61 -1.44
C LYS A 133 -17.77 2.85 -2.08
N ILE A 134 -16.46 2.85 -2.34
CA ILE A 134 -15.79 3.94 -3.09
C ILE A 134 -16.32 4.09 -4.51
N GLN A 135 -16.53 2.97 -5.22
CA GLN A 135 -17.09 2.99 -6.57
C GLN A 135 -18.51 3.54 -6.56
N THR A 136 -19.35 3.08 -5.63
CA THR A 136 -20.71 3.57 -5.43
C THR A 136 -20.73 5.07 -5.14
N LEU A 137 -19.90 5.54 -4.20
CA LEU A 137 -19.77 6.97 -3.88
C LEU A 137 -19.39 7.81 -5.10
N CYS A 138 -18.44 7.34 -5.92
CA CYS A 138 -18.07 8.04 -7.17
C CYS A 138 -19.24 8.14 -8.15
N GLN A 139 -20.04 7.07 -8.28
CA GLN A 139 -21.19 7.03 -9.19
C GLN A 139 -22.33 7.93 -8.71
N GLU A 140 -22.67 7.87 -7.42
CA GLU A 140 -23.80 8.60 -6.83
C GLU A 140 -23.54 10.10 -6.70
N THR A 141 -22.31 10.49 -6.36
CA THR A 141 -21.98 11.88 -6.01
C THR A 141 -21.26 12.64 -7.12
N GLN A 142 -20.76 11.92 -8.13
CA GLN A 142 -19.83 12.43 -9.15
C GLN A 142 -18.52 13.01 -8.57
N LEU A 143 -18.27 12.83 -7.27
CA LEU A 143 -17.04 13.25 -6.61
C LEU A 143 -15.95 12.19 -6.77
N PRO A 144 -14.67 12.60 -6.92
CA PRO A 144 -13.61 11.69 -7.35
C PRO A 144 -12.96 10.93 -6.18
N PHE A 145 -13.75 10.19 -5.39
CA PHE A 145 -13.25 9.40 -4.24
C PHE A 145 -12.20 8.34 -4.62
N ASN A 146 -12.18 7.92 -5.88
CA ASN A 146 -11.22 6.94 -6.40
C ASN A 146 -9.85 7.53 -6.78
N LYS A 147 -9.67 8.86 -6.76
CA LYS A 147 -8.39 9.49 -7.18
C LYS A 147 -7.28 9.32 -6.16
N GLN A 148 -7.60 9.28 -4.87
CA GLN A 148 -6.64 9.21 -3.79
C GLN A 148 -7.30 8.63 -2.53
N PHE A 149 -6.86 7.45 -2.13
CA PHE A 149 -7.29 6.80 -0.89
C PHE A 149 -6.26 5.75 -0.47
N ARG A 150 -6.32 5.30 0.77
CA ARG A 150 -5.38 4.32 1.36
C ARG A 150 -6.11 3.40 2.30
N ILE A 151 -5.83 2.12 2.20
CA ILE A 151 -6.29 1.12 3.17
C ILE A 151 -5.18 0.93 4.19
N GLU A 152 -5.52 0.98 5.47
CA GLU A 152 -4.59 0.76 6.57
C GLU A 152 -5.15 -0.23 7.57
N LEU A 153 -4.32 -1.16 8.01
CA LEU A 153 -4.54 -2.00 9.19
C LEU A 153 -3.56 -1.53 10.26
N ARG A 154 -4.07 -0.96 11.37
CA ARG A 154 -3.27 -0.43 12.49
C ARG A 154 -3.77 -0.97 13.83
N PRO A 155 -2.96 -0.97 14.90
CA PRO A 155 -3.46 -1.22 16.25
C PRO A 155 -4.62 -0.26 16.57
N ALA A 156 -5.73 -0.78 17.07
CA ALA A 156 -6.92 0.01 17.41
C ALA A 156 -6.62 1.04 18.50
N SER A 157 -5.67 0.74 19.39
CA SER A 157 -5.13 1.67 20.39
C SER A 157 -4.49 2.92 19.80
N PHE A 158 -4.15 2.92 18.50
CA PHE A 158 -3.68 4.11 17.80
C PHE A 158 -4.80 5.16 17.66
N TYR A 159 -6.05 4.73 17.44
CA TYR A 159 -7.18 5.65 17.20
C TYR A 159 -8.04 5.91 18.43
N ASN A 160 -8.01 4.98 19.39
CA ASN A 160 -8.84 4.99 20.58
C ASN A 160 -7.99 4.65 21.81
N SER A 161 -8.05 5.46 22.86
CA SER A 161 -7.29 5.26 24.10
C SER A 161 -7.84 4.14 24.99
N ASP A 162 -8.94 3.49 24.61
CA ASP A 162 -9.52 2.36 25.34
C ASP A 162 -8.54 1.17 25.42
N HIS A 163 -8.04 0.91 26.62
CA HIS A 163 -7.10 -0.19 26.90
C HIS A 163 -7.66 -1.58 26.56
N ARG A 164 -8.99 -1.75 26.46
CA ARG A 164 -9.60 -3.03 26.04
C ARG A 164 -9.28 -3.37 24.58
N LEU A 165 -8.87 -2.37 23.80
CA LEU A 165 -8.47 -2.50 22.41
C LEU A 165 -6.95 -2.74 22.26
N ASN A 166 -6.22 -2.85 23.37
CA ASN A 166 -4.82 -3.28 23.33
C ASN A 166 -4.77 -4.68 22.71
N ASN A 167 -3.93 -4.87 21.68
CA ASN A 167 -3.78 -6.07 20.85
C ASN A 167 -4.83 -6.26 19.74
N LEU A 168 -5.86 -5.42 19.68
CA LEU A 168 -6.79 -5.40 18.56
C LEU A 168 -6.29 -4.45 17.47
N TRP A 169 -6.68 -4.75 16.23
CA TRP A 169 -6.30 -4.02 15.03
C TRP A 169 -7.53 -3.58 14.28
N GLU A 170 -7.52 -2.37 13.75
CA GLU A 170 -8.63 -1.79 12.99
C GLU A 170 -8.24 -1.61 11.53
N LEU A 171 -9.07 -2.11 10.63
CA LEU A 171 -8.96 -1.85 9.20
C LEU A 171 -9.73 -0.57 8.84
N ARG A 172 -9.05 0.41 8.28
CA ARG A 172 -9.60 1.70 7.86
C ARG A 172 -9.32 1.96 6.39
N LEU A 173 -10.29 2.54 5.68
CA LEU A 173 -10.05 3.15 4.36
C LEU A 173 -10.04 4.67 4.53
N ASN A 174 -8.85 5.25 4.51
CA ASN A 174 -8.61 6.70 4.58
C ASN A 174 -8.82 7.33 3.21
N LEU A 175 -9.62 8.39 3.15
CA LEU A 175 -10.03 9.08 1.94
C LEU A 175 -9.19 10.35 1.70
N ASP A 176 -9.31 10.91 0.50
CA ASP A 176 -8.95 12.30 0.24
C ASP A 176 -9.82 13.21 1.13
N PRO A 177 -9.20 13.97 2.06
CA PRO A 177 -9.95 14.78 3.02
C PRO A 177 -10.73 15.91 2.33
N ILE A 178 -10.29 16.39 1.17
CA ILE A 178 -10.97 17.46 0.43
C ILE A 178 -12.25 16.94 -0.20
N VAL A 179 -12.16 15.78 -0.86
CA VAL A 179 -13.32 15.13 -1.50
C VAL A 179 -14.37 14.75 -0.45
N TRP A 180 -13.92 14.22 0.69
CA TRP A 180 -14.79 13.94 1.84
C TRP A 180 -15.46 15.20 2.38
N PHE A 181 -14.72 16.28 2.55
CA PHE A 181 -15.27 17.54 3.06
C PHE A 181 -16.34 18.09 2.11
N ASP A 182 -16.05 18.13 0.81
CA ASP A 182 -16.97 18.64 -0.21
C ASP A 182 -18.26 17.81 -0.26
N TYR A 183 -18.17 16.49 -0.12
CA TYR A 183 -19.34 15.60 -0.02
C TYR A 183 -20.26 15.97 1.14
N TYR A 184 -19.72 16.05 2.36
CA TYR A 184 -20.53 16.37 3.54
C TYR A 184 -21.01 17.83 3.53
N TRP A 185 -20.21 18.75 3.01
CA TRP A 185 -20.61 20.15 2.87
C TRP A 185 -21.83 20.32 1.95
N GLN A 186 -21.87 19.56 0.85
CA GLN A 186 -23.00 19.55 -0.08
C GLN A 186 -24.23 18.86 0.51
N LYS A 187 -24.04 17.78 1.28
CA LYS A 187 -25.11 16.99 1.88
C LYS A 187 -25.78 17.68 3.08
N ASN A 188 -25.03 18.43 3.85
CA ASN A 188 -25.51 19.08 5.07
C ASN A 188 -26.25 20.39 4.78
N GLU A 189 -27.40 20.58 5.43
CA GLU A 189 -28.13 21.84 5.47
C GLU A 189 -27.37 22.92 6.25
N GLN A 190 -27.79 24.17 6.13
CA GLN A 190 -27.08 25.32 6.74
C GLN A 190 -26.85 25.14 8.25
N GLU A 191 -27.84 24.65 8.99
CA GLU A 191 -27.73 24.41 10.43
C GLU A 191 -26.75 23.29 10.77
N GLN A 192 -26.73 22.23 9.94
CA GLN A 192 -25.85 21.06 10.13
C GLN A 192 -24.39 21.35 9.74
N ARG A 193 -24.14 22.36 8.89
CA ARG A 193 -22.78 22.72 8.45
C ARG A 193 -21.90 23.19 9.60
N ILE A 194 -22.45 23.87 10.60
CA ILE A 194 -21.67 24.36 11.75
C ILE A 194 -21.18 23.16 12.58
N ASP A 195 -22.07 22.21 12.89
CA ASP A 195 -21.71 20.97 13.58
C ASP A 195 -20.67 20.16 12.79
N PHE A 196 -20.83 20.08 11.47
CA PHE A 196 -19.87 19.44 10.59
C PHE A 196 -18.49 20.12 10.61
N LEU A 197 -18.42 21.46 10.58
CA LEU A 197 -17.15 22.19 10.71
C LEU A 197 -16.46 21.88 12.03
N ASN A 198 -17.20 21.85 13.14
CA ASN A 198 -16.66 21.51 14.45
C ASN A 198 -16.09 20.08 14.49
N LYS A 199 -16.78 19.13 13.86
CA LYS A 199 -16.29 17.74 13.72
C LYS A 199 -15.01 17.66 12.87
N ALA A 200 -14.99 18.32 11.73
CA ALA A 200 -13.81 18.37 10.86
C ALA A 200 -12.62 19.08 11.52
N ARG A 201 -12.87 20.13 12.31
CA ARG A 201 -11.87 20.81 13.16
C ARG A 201 -11.31 19.87 14.22
N THR A 202 -12.18 19.11 14.90
CA THR A 202 -11.78 18.09 15.88
C THR A 202 -10.86 17.04 15.24
N TYR A 203 -11.15 16.60 14.02
CA TYR A 203 -10.27 15.72 13.26
C TYR A 203 -8.90 16.35 13.01
N VAL A 204 -8.84 17.61 12.54
CA VAL A 204 -7.57 18.29 12.31
C VAL A 204 -6.77 18.43 13.60
N ASP A 205 -7.40 18.87 14.69
CA ASP A 205 -6.72 19.06 15.96
C ASP A 205 -6.23 17.73 16.55
N LYS A 206 -7.01 16.65 16.39
CA LYS A 206 -6.61 15.28 16.75
C LYS A 206 -5.31 14.91 16.06
N TYR A 207 -5.24 15.01 14.72
CA TYR A 207 -4.08 14.52 13.97
C TYR A 207 -2.91 15.52 13.81
N ARG A 208 -3.13 16.82 14.12
CA ARG A 208 -2.04 17.81 14.22
C ARG A 208 -1.06 17.46 15.34
N HIS A 209 -1.59 17.11 16.52
CA HIS A 209 -0.78 16.82 17.70
C HIS A 209 -0.25 15.39 17.73
N PHE A 210 -0.66 14.54 16.77
CA PHE A 210 -0.24 13.15 16.70
C PHE A 210 1.19 12.96 16.21
N VAL A 211 1.80 13.98 15.60
CA VAL A 211 3.23 13.97 15.28
C VAL A 211 4.02 13.99 16.57
N LYS A 212 4.24 12.80 17.12
CA LYS A 212 5.29 12.60 18.11
C LYS A 212 6.57 12.89 17.35
N TYR A 213 7.22 14.01 17.68
CA TYR A 213 8.63 14.16 17.42
C TYR A 213 9.32 13.02 18.16
N GLU A 214 9.49 11.88 17.49
CA GLU A 214 10.39 10.85 17.97
C GLU A 214 11.75 11.54 18.04
N HIS A 215 12.22 11.81 19.27
CA HIS A 215 13.59 12.25 19.47
C HIS A 215 14.48 11.20 18.80
N LEU A 216 15.11 11.61 17.70
CA LEU A 216 15.99 10.76 16.93
C LEU A 216 17.21 10.49 17.81
N SER A 217 17.18 9.40 18.57
CA SER A 217 18.38 8.84 19.17
C SER A 217 19.28 8.35 18.05
N GLU A 218 20.59 8.46 18.27
CA GLU A 218 21.57 7.97 17.31
C GLU A 218 21.34 6.48 17.01
N PRO A 219 21.54 6.06 15.75
CA PRO A 219 21.41 4.66 15.42
C PRO A 219 22.37 3.79 16.20
N LYS A 220 21.88 2.63 16.69
CA LYS A 220 22.77 1.58 17.22
C LYS A 220 23.73 1.06 16.15
N PHE A 221 23.30 1.08 14.88
CA PHE A 221 24.06 0.60 13.75
C PHE A 221 23.96 1.57 12.58
N GLU A 222 25.06 1.77 11.86
CA GLU A 222 25.06 2.57 10.64
C GLU A 222 24.11 1.98 9.59
N PRO A 223 23.34 2.83 8.88
CA PRO A 223 22.44 2.38 7.85
C PRO A 223 23.21 1.71 6.72
N LEU A 224 22.79 0.51 6.35
CA LEU A 224 23.29 -0.13 5.14
C LEU A 224 22.68 0.56 3.92
N VAL A 225 23.47 1.46 3.35
CA VAL A 225 23.13 2.12 2.10
C VAL A 225 23.20 1.08 0.99
N SER A 226 22.12 0.93 0.21
CA SER A 226 22.11 0.01 -0.93
C SER A 226 23.30 0.33 -1.86
N ASP A 227 24.20 -0.65 -2.08
CA ASP A 227 25.48 -0.56 -2.81
C ASP A 227 25.38 -0.01 -4.26
N ARG A 228 24.17 0.27 -4.75
CA ARG A 228 23.95 0.87 -6.06
C ARG A 228 23.38 2.28 -5.91
N HIS A 229 24.20 3.18 -5.36
CA HIS A 229 24.15 4.55 -5.84
C HIS A 229 24.38 4.51 -7.35
N CYS A 230 23.48 5.08 -8.14
CA CYS A 230 23.82 5.39 -9.52
C CYS A 230 25.12 6.19 -9.47
N ARG A 231 26.21 5.69 -10.08
CA ARG A 231 27.51 6.41 -10.09
C ARG A 231 27.41 7.83 -10.66
N TYR A 232 26.29 8.16 -11.31
CA TYR A 232 25.99 9.45 -11.91
C TYR A 232 24.95 10.27 -11.13
N GLN A 233 24.58 9.92 -9.89
CA GLN A 233 23.53 10.62 -9.13
C GLN A 233 23.77 12.13 -9.03
N THR A 234 25.00 12.54 -8.72
CA THR A 234 25.39 13.97 -8.69
C THR A 234 25.28 14.65 -10.05
N THR A 235 25.40 13.90 -11.15
CA THR A 235 25.24 14.39 -12.52
C THR A 235 23.76 14.46 -12.90
N CYS A 236 22.96 13.47 -12.48
CA CYS A 236 21.51 13.41 -12.71
C CYS A 236 20.75 14.53 -11.98
N GLU A 237 21.15 14.87 -10.75
CA GLU A 237 20.60 15.99 -9.99
C GLU A 237 20.93 17.34 -10.65
N LYS A 238 22.16 17.50 -11.18
CA LYS A 238 22.60 18.73 -11.87
C LYS A 238 22.00 18.94 -13.25
N GLU A 239 21.64 17.86 -13.96
CA GLU A 239 21.08 17.93 -15.31
C GLU A 239 19.53 17.96 -15.34
N GLY A 240 18.88 18.24 -14.21
CA GLY A 240 17.44 18.46 -14.15
C GLY A 240 16.60 17.23 -14.50
N GLY A 241 17.09 16.02 -14.21
CA GLY A 241 16.31 14.79 -14.41
C GLY A 241 16.15 14.33 -15.86
N LYS A 242 16.99 14.80 -16.80
CA LYS A 242 16.98 14.36 -18.21
C LYS A 242 17.14 12.85 -18.40
N TYR A 243 17.79 12.17 -17.46
CA TYR A 243 17.79 10.71 -17.37
C TYR A 243 16.75 10.31 -16.33
N ALA A 244 15.56 9.93 -16.81
CA ALA A 244 14.45 9.46 -15.98
C ALA A 244 14.76 8.09 -15.35
N HIS A 245 15.68 8.05 -14.41
CA HIS A 245 15.64 7.04 -13.36
C HIS A 245 14.65 7.57 -12.33
N ALA A 246 13.36 7.24 -12.47
CA ALA A 246 12.37 7.49 -11.43
C ALA A 246 12.89 6.86 -10.14
N LEU A 247 13.41 7.72 -9.26
CA LEU A 247 14.32 7.38 -8.17
C LEU A 247 13.59 7.22 -6.84
N HIS A 248 12.30 6.88 -6.88
CA HIS A 248 11.55 6.49 -5.70
C HIS A 248 11.10 5.05 -5.84
N SER A 249 11.51 4.23 -4.86
CA SER A 249 11.25 2.81 -4.69
C SER A 249 12.05 1.84 -5.56
N THR A 250 12.21 0.65 -5.00
CA THR A 250 13.03 -0.50 -5.37
C THR A 250 12.59 -1.19 -6.68
N LEU A 251 11.72 -0.53 -7.44
CA LEU A 251 11.08 -1.02 -8.65
C LEU A 251 11.53 -0.18 -9.84
N ILE A 252 12.42 -0.73 -10.66
CA ILE A 252 12.72 -0.14 -11.97
C ILE A 252 11.89 -0.91 -12.99
N CYS A 253 10.78 -0.35 -13.45
CA CYS A 253 10.11 -0.83 -14.65
C CYS A 253 10.81 -0.19 -15.85
N LEU A 254 11.73 -0.92 -16.49
CA LEU A 254 12.35 -0.47 -17.74
C LEU A 254 11.43 -0.86 -18.90
N GLU A 255 10.95 0.13 -19.67
CA GLU A 255 10.25 -0.11 -20.94
C GLU A 255 11.14 -0.78 -22.02
N ASN A 256 12.47 -0.86 -21.81
CA ASN A 256 13.43 -1.26 -22.86
C ASN A 256 14.38 -2.40 -22.47
N GLY A 257 14.07 -3.22 -21.47
CA GLY A 257 14.89 -4.38 -21.10
C GLY A 257 14.40 -5.67 -21.76
N SER A 258 15.20 -6.25 -22.66
CA SER A 258 14.98 -7.55 -23.29
C SER A 258 15.15 -8.72 -22.29
N MET A 259 14.26 -8.85 -21.31
CA MET A 259 14.14 -10.07 -20.52
C MET A 259 12.67 -10.48 -20.39
N LEU A 260 12.41 -11.70 -20.85
CA LEU A 260 11.22 -12.52 -20.66
C LEU A 260 9.91 -11.78 -20.91
N ARG A 261 9.57 -11.67 -22.20
CA ARG A 261 8.24 -11.31 -22.67
C ARG A 261 7.34 -12.51 -22.38
N ASP A 262 6.49 -12.39 -21.38
CA ASP A 262 5.34 -13.28 -21.20
C ASP A 262 4.12 -12.62 -21.86
N ASP A 263 3.31 -13.45 -22.51
CA ASP A 263 2.51 -13.08 -23.67
C ASP A 263 1.26 -12.27 -23.27
N GLY A 264 1.34 -10.95 -23.41
CA GLY A 264 0.19 -10.03 -23.28
C GLY A 264 0.46 -8.75 -22.46
N LEU A 265 1.51 -8.73 -21.64
CA LEU A 265 1.94 -7.56 -20.86
C LEU A 265 3.30 -7.06 -21.37
N GLN A 266 3.34 -6.51 -22.58
CA GLN A 266 4.57 -6.14 -23.31
C GLN A 266 5.49 -5.09 -22.65
N LYS A 267 5.28 -4.68 -21.39
CA LYS A 267 5.99 -3.52 -20.80
C LYS A 267 6.35 -3.66 -19.33
N CYS A 268 6.47 -4.88 -18.81
CA CYS A 268 6.80 -5.05 -17.40
C CYS A 268 8.14 -5.74 -17.16
N GLY A 269 9.18 -4.94 -16.97
CA GLY A 269 10.50 -5.41 -16.54
C GLY A 269 10.71 -5.19 -15.04
N GLN A 270 9.93 -5.82 -14.15
CA GLN A 270 10.22 -5.74 -12.72
C GLN A 270 11.54 -6.45 -12.43
N PHE A 271 12.55 -5.71 -12.00
CA PHE A 271 13.79 -6.27 -11.47
C PHE A 271 13.92 -5.92 -10.00
N PHE A 272 13.99 -6.95 -9.16
CA PHE A 272 14.33 -6.80 -7.76
C PHE A 272 15.83 -6.97 -7.59
N VAL A 273 16.44 -6.07 -6.83
CA VAL A 273 17.84 -6.23 -6.46
C VAL A 273 17.87 -7.21 -5.29
N ASN A 274 18.44 -8.40 -5.47
CA ASN A 274 18.48 -9.44 -4.44
C ASN A 274 19.03 -8.94 -3.10
N SER A 275 19.97 -7.99 -3.09
CA SER A 275 20.52 -7.41 -1.86
C SER A 275 19.51 -6.59 -1.04
N THR A 276 18.37 -6.21 -1.62
CA THR A 276 17.30 -5.47 -0.93
C THR A 276 16.17 -6.36 -0.44
N ILE A 277 16.15 -7.63 -0.84
CA ILE A 277 15.16 -8.60 -0.40
C ILE A 277 15.49 -9.00 1.04
N ALA A 278 14.61 -8.64 1.97
CA ALA A 278 14.72 -9.03 3.37
C ALA A 278 14.06 -10.40 3.60
N MET A 279 12.94 -10.69 2.92
CA MET A 279 12.21 -11.94 3.06
C MET A 279 11.50 -12.33 1.77
N GLN A 280 11.17 -13.61 1.64
CA GLN A 280 10.35 -14.15 0.56
C GLN A 280 9.45 -15.26 1.09
N TRP A 281 8.16 -15.18 0.79
CA TRP A 281 7.15 -16.20 1.09
C TRP A 281 6.67 -16.86 -0.20
N PRO A 282 7.12 -18.09 -0.50
CA PRO A 282 6.57 -18.85 -1.61
C PRO A 282 5.08 -19.09 -1.40
N VAL A 283 4.26 -18.85 -2.42
CA VAL A 283 2.81 -19.04 -2.31
C VAL A 283 2.50 -20.51 -2.06
N LYS A 284 3.21 -21.43 -2.71
CA LYS A 284 3.06 -22.87 -2.49
C LYS A 284 3.20 -23.28 -1.02
N SER A 285 4.15 -22.70 -0.27
CA SER A 285 4.30 -23.05 1.15
C SER A 285 3.13 -22.54 1.98
N MET A 286 2.60 -21.35 1.66
CA MET A 286 1.41 -20.80 2.32
C MET A 286 0.16 -21.63 2.01
N LEU A 287 0.02 -22.11 0.78
CA LEU A 287 -1.14 -22.90 0.38
C LEU A 287 -1.10 -24.32 0.94
N ASN A 288 0.06 -24.98 0.97
CA ASN A 288 0.17 -26.34 1.47
C ASN A 288 -0.25 -26.51 2.94
N SER A 289 -0.04 -25.47 3.76
CA SER A 289 -0.54 -25.46 5.14
C SER A 289 -2.06 -25.25 5.25
N HIS A 290 -2.73 -24.81 4.17
CA HIS A 290 -4.10 -24.26 4.19
C HIS A 290 -4.99 -24.72 3.02
N ILE A 291 -4.63 -25.82 2.34
CA ILE A 291 -5.29 -26.30 1.11
C ILE A 291 -6.81 -26.45 1.26
N SER A 292 -7.30 -26.81 2.45
CA SER A 292 -8.73 -27.01 2.71
C SER A 292 -9.58 -25.76 2.46
N ILE A 293 -9.00 -24.56 2.51
CA ILE A 293 -9.69 -23.28 2.25
C ILE A 293 -9.88 -23.03 0.76
N LEU A 294 -9.00 -23.56 -0.09
CA LEU A 294 -9.09 -23.39 -1.53
C LEU A 294 -9.83 -24.53 -2.22
N THR A 295 -9.82 -25.74 -1.65
CA THR A 295 -10.37 -26.93 -2.29
C THR A 295 -11.82 -27.25 -1.95
N ASN A 296 -12.38 -26.68 -0.87
CA ASN A 296 -13.77 -26.92 -0.51
C ASN A 296 -14.77 -25.99 -1.20
N ASP A 297 -14.30 -24.94 -1.87
CA ASP A 297 -15.11 -24.05 -2.68
C ASP A 297 -14.87 -24.35 -4.17
N ASN A 298 -15.57 -25.36 -4.69
CA ASN A 298 -15.52 -25.81 -6.10
C ASN A 298 -15.88 -24.71 -7.13
N ASN A 299 -16.17 -23.49 -6.70
CA ASN A 299 -16.56 -22.35 -7.53
C ASN A 299 -15.46 -21.28 -7.70
N ILE A 300 -14.29 -21.43 -7.06
CA ILE A 300 -13.16 -20.52 -7.29
C ILE A 300 -12.21 -21.16 -8.30
N ASP A 301 -12.55 -21.05 -9.59
CA ASP A 301 -11.57 -21.28 -10.64
C ASP A 301 -10.53 -20.15 -10.60
N TYR A 302 -9.43 -20.38 -9.90
CA TYR A 302 -8.29 -19.46 -9.81
C TYR A 302 -7.54 -19.29 -11.15
N GLY A 303 -8.05 -19.82 -12.27
CA GLY A 303 -7.44 -19.68 -13.58
C GLY A 303 -6.21 -20.58 -13.69
N LEU A 304 -6.44 -21.79 -14.18
CA LEU A 304 -5.50 -22.93 -14.26
C LEU A 304 -4.24 -22.75 -15.15
N ASN A 305 -3.65 -21.55 -15.23
CA ASN A 305 -2.24 -21.35 -15.61
C ASN A 305 -1.46 -20.57 -14.53
N PHE A 306 -1.98 -20.53 -13.31
CA PHE A 306 -1.29 -19.91 -12.20
C PHE A 306 -0.11 -20.79 -11.77
N HIS A 307 1.12 -20.33 -11.99
CA HIS A 307 2.31 -21.04 -11.54
C HIS A 307 2.50 -20.85 -10.02
N TRP A 308 1.60 -21.41 -9.21
CA TRP A 308 1.69 -21.40 -7.73
C TRP A 308 3.04 -21.91 -7.23
N GLN A 309 3.67 -22.77 -8.02
CA GLN A 309 4.96 -23.37 -7.73
C GLN A 309 6.12 -22.36 -7.74
N THR A 310 6.01 -21.28 -8.50
CA THR A 310 7.07 -20.26 -8.64
C THR A 310 6.67 -18.90 -8.08
N SER A 311 5.38 -18.69 -7.79
CA SER A 311 4.85 -17.45 -7.24
C SER A 311 5.30 -17.23 -5.80
N SER A 312 5.60 -15.99 -5.44
CA SER A 312 5.96 -15.61 -4.08
C SER A 312 5.55 -14.19 -3.76
N PHE A 313 5.48 -13.88 -2.47
CA PHE A 313 5.53 -12.50 -2.01
C PHE A 313 6.94 -12.20 -1.53
N ILE A 314 7.53 -11.12 -2.05
CA ILE A 314 8.85 -10.67 -1.61
C ILE A 314 8.71 -9.39 -0.80
N PHE A 315 9.60 -9.24 0.16
CA PHE A 315 9.63 -8.11 1.07
C PHE A 315 10.97 -7.43 0.90
N THR A 316 10.94 -6.17 0.50
CA THR A 316 12.16 -5.40 0.25
C THR A 316 12.21 -4.17 1.13
N SER A 317 13.39 -3.82 1.60
CA SER A 317 13.60 -2.54 2.25
C SER A 317 13.55 -1.41 1.20
N LYS A 318 13.02 -0.24 1.57
CA LYS A 318 13.13 0.97 0.73
C LYS A 318 14.58 1.38 0.49
N ARG A 319 14.82 2.27 -0.48
CA ARG A 319 16.16 2.85 -0.66
C ARG A 319 16.45 3.87 0.43
N GLU A 320 15.45 4.70 0.73
CA GLU A 320 15.49 5.67 1.82
C GLU A 320 15.65 4.95 3.17
N THR A 321 16.34 5.57 4.13
CA THR A 321 16.58 5.04 5.49
C THR A 321 15.33 5.09 6.38
N VAL A 322 14.18 4.73 5.82
CA VAL A 322 12.86 4.73 6.44
C VAL A 322 12.54 3.33 7.00
N ARG A 323 11.87 3.28 8.15
CA ARG A 323 11.37 2.05 8.81
C ARG A 323 10.19 1.42 8.05
N ASP A 324 10.41 1.03 6.81
CA ASP A 324 9.38 0.52 5.92
C ASP A 324 9.87 -0.68 5.12
N LEU A 325 9.06 -1.74 5.15
CA LEU A 325 9.26 -2.96 4.41
C LEU A 325 8.14 -3.10 3.38
N VAL A 326 8.51 -3.08 2.09
CA VAL A 326 7.55 -3.10 0.99
C VAL A 326 7.39 -4.52 0.47
N MET A 327 6.16 -5.01 0.56
CA MET A 327 5.71 -6.30 0.05
C MET A 327 5.29 -6.15 -1.41
N TYR A 328 5.79 -7.04 -2.28
CA TYR A 328 5.38 -7.16 -3.67
C TYR A 328 4.93 -8.58 -3.96
N ALA A 329 3.89 -8.72 -4.78
CA ALA A 329 3.61 -9.99 -5.43
C ALA A 329 4.59 -10.19 -6.60
N THR A 330 5.33 -11.29 -6.63
CA THR A 330 6.28 -11.56 -7.72
C THR A 330 5.57 -12.11 -8.94
N PRO A 331 6.12 -11.88 -10.15
CA PRO A 331 5.67 -12.55 -11.37
C PRO A 331 5.43 -14.06 -11.15
N PRO A 332 4.35 -14.62 -11.74
CA PRO A 332 3.51 -14.00 -12.77
C PRO A 332 2.44 -13.01 -12.25
N TRP A 333 2.47 -12.59 -10.98
CA TRP A 333 1.42 -11.77 -10.38
C TRP A 333 1.52 -10.30 -10.77
N HIS A 334 1.09 -9.97 -11.97
CA HIS A 334 0.75 -8.59 -12.36
C HIS A 334 -0.66 -8.25 -11.89
N ILE A 335 -0.78 -8.06 -10.57
CA ILE A 335 -2.05 -7.67 -9.93
C ILE A 335 -1.99 -6.22 -9.48
N THR A 336 -3.13 -5.53 -9.52
CA THR A 336 -3.27 -4.17 -8.97
C THR A 336 -3.49 -4.22 -7.47
N ASN A 337 -3.23 -3.12 -6.76
CA ASN A 337 -3.55 -3.02 -5.33
C ASN A 337 -5.03 -3.34 -5.06
N ARG A 338 -5.95 -2.96 -5.96
CA ARG A 338 -7.38 -3.27 -5.84
C ARG A 338 -7.66 -4.77 -5.84
N LYS A 339 -6.98 -5.53 -6.71
CA LYS A 339 -7.13 -6.98 -6.75
C LYS A 339 -6.43 -7.63 -5.56
N MET A 340 -5.18 -7.25 -5.28
CA MET A 340 -4.37 -7.82 -4.19
C MET A 340 -5.05 -7.68 -2.83
N ALA A 341 -5.58 -6.50 -2.51
CA ALA A 341 -6.22 -6.23 -1.23
C ALA A 341 -7.51 -7.05 -1.00
N CYS A 342 -8.11 -7.58 -2.07
CA CYS A 342 -9.28 -8.45 -2.01
C CYS A 342 -8.92 -9.95 -1.92
N LEU A 343 -7.63 -10.32 -1.93
CA LEU A 343 -7.22 -11.72 -1.85
C LEU A 343 -7.02 -12.14 -0.38
N PRO A 344 -7.70 -13.20 0.11
CA PRO A 344 -7.40 -13.77 1.42
C PRO A 344 -5.93 -14.15 1.58
N LEU A 345 -5.33 -14.70 0.52
CA LEU A 345 -3.92 -15.10 0.50
C LEU A 345 -2.95 -13.92 0.73
N PHE A 346 -3.30 -12.71 0.28
CA PHE A 346 -2.53 -11.50 0.59
C PHE A 346 -2.55 -11.22 2.09
N TRP A 347 -3.73 -11.12 2.69
CA TRP A 347 -3.88 -10.84 4.12
C TRP A 347 -3.28 -11.94 4.99
N LEU A 348 -3.42 -13.20 4.57
CA LEU A 348 -2.79 -14.34 5.23
C LEU A 348 -1.26 -14.14 5.28
N THR A 349 -0.65 -13.82 4.14
CA THR A 349 0.79 -13.58 4.05
C THR A 349 1.23 -12.39 4.91
N VAL A 350 0.46 -11.31 4.93
CA VAL A 350 0.71 -10.14 5.78
C VAL A 350 0.70 -10.53 7.27
N ILE A 351 -0.34 -11.24 7.73
CA ILE A 351 -0.48 -11.67 9.13
C ILE A 351 0.68 -12.59 9.53
N TYR A 352 0.99 -13.59 8.68
CA TYR A 352 2.12 -14.48 8.89
C TYR A 352 3.44 -13.73 9.00
N THR A 353 3.66 -12.74 8.12
CA THR A 353 4.87 -11.92 8.17
C THR A 353 4.96 -11.16 9.48
N CYS A 354 3.86 -10.55 9.95
CA CYS A 354 3.86 -9.82 11.21
C CYS A 354 4.20 -10.73 12.41
N ARG A 355 3.61 -11.94 12.47
CA ARG A 355 3.90 -12.95 13.51
C ARG A 355 5.33 -13.47 13.43
N PHE A 356 5.83 -13.70 12.22
CA PHE A 356 7.22 -14.11 11.99
C PHE A 356 8.19 -13.05 12.52
N LEU A 357 8.02 -11.79 12.13
CA LEU A 357 8.85 -10.69 12.62
C LEU A 357 8.82 -10.58 14.15
N TYR A 358 7.66 -10.78 14.77
CA TYR A 358 7.52 -10.74 16.22
C TYR A 358 8.29 -11.88 16.89
N SER A 359 8.14 -13.10 16.35
CA SER A 359 8.84 -14.29 16.86
C SER A 359 10.36 -14.16 16.72
N GLU A 360 10.83 -13.66 15.58
CA GLU A 360 12.25 -13.40 15.33
C GLU A 360 12.81 -12.31 16.27
N LEU A 361 12.06 -11.24 16.52
CA LEU A 361 12.44 -10.22 17.51
C LEU A 361 12.52 -10.80 18.93
N TYR A 362 11.57 -11.66 19.28
CA TYR A 362 11.57 -12.35 20.58
C TYR A 362 12.83 -13.23 20.74
N LEU A 363 13.14 -14.05 19.72
CA LEU A 363 14.32 -14.90 19.72
C LEU A 363 15.63 -14.09 19.79
N GLN A 364 15.70 -12.97 19.05
CA GLN A 364 16.87 -12.11 19.01
C GLN A 364 17.14 -11.42 20.35
N THR A 365 16.08 -11.02 21.07
CA THR A 365 16.22 -10.19 22.27
C THR A 365 16.04 -10.96 23.57
N ASN A 366 15.40 -12.12 23.54
CA ASN A 366 15.00 -12.92 24.71
C ASN A 366 14.25 -12.09 25.77
N ARG A 367 13.45 -11.10 25.34
CA ARG A 367 12.66 -10.23 26.21
C ARG A 367 11.19 -10.64 26.19
N ASN A 368 10.59 -10.78 27.37
CA ASN A 368 9.17 -11.15 27.51
C ASN A 368 8.21 -10.00 27.16
N ASN A 369 8.68 -8.75 27.20
CA ASN A 369 7.88 -7.54 26.97
C ASN A 369 8.35 -6.81 25.71
N ILE A 370 8.41 -7.52 24.58
CA ILE A 370 8.71 -6.89 23.28
C ILE A 370 7.47 -6.20 22.71
N GLN A 371 7.64 -5.02 22.13
CA GLN A 371 6.58 -4.39 21.37
C GLN A 371 6.36 -5.17 20.06
N TRP A 372 5.10 -5.17 19.58
CA TRP A 372 4.80 -5.67 18.26
C TRP A 372 5.62 -4.93 17.18
N PRO A 373 6.31 -5.61 16.26
CA PRO A 373 7.31 -4.99 15.39
C PRO A 373 6.72 -4.14 14.25
N VAL A 374 5.42 -4.23 14.01
CA VAL A 374 4.72 -3.53 12.92
C VAL A 374 3.75 -2.51 13.52
N ASN A 375 3.83 -1.25 13.11
CA ASN A 375 2.88 -0.22 13.52
C ASN A 375 1.66 -0.12 12.58
N THR A 376 1.86 -0.42 11.30
CA THR A 376 0.84 -0.20 10.27
C THR A 376 1.14 -1.07 9.07
N ILE A 377 0.10 -1.69 8.52
CA ILE A 377 0.11 -2.23 7.16
C ILE A 377 -0.69 -1.27 6.29
N ALA A 378 -0.14 -0.83 5.17
CA ALA A 378 -0.78 0.15 4.31
C ALA A 378 -0.72 -0.19 2.83
N LEU A 379 -1.81 0.06 2.12
CA LEU A 379 -1.92 -0.03 0.67
C LEU A 379 -2.36 1.33 0.12
N ASN A 380 -1.55 1.88 -0.77
CA ASN A 380 -1.82 3.17 -1.41
C ASN A 380 -2.56 2.98 -2.72
N PHE A 381 -3.50 3.87 -3.03
CA PHE A 381 -4.25 3.83 -4.29
C PHE A 381 -4.22 5.19 -4.98
N GLY A 382 -4.28 5.16 -6.31
CA GLY A 382 -4.36 6.37 -7.15
C GLY A 382 -3.11 7.24 -7.02
N LYS A 383 -3.29 8.54 -6.72
CA LYS A 383 -2.16 9.49 -6.60
C LYS A 383 -1.15 9.11 -5.52
N TRP A 384 -1.59 8.42 -4.47
CA TRP A 384 -0.68 7.97 -3.40
C TRP A 384 0.18 6.78 -3.80
N GLU A 385 -0.28 5.97 -4.74
CA GLU A 385 0.48 4.84 -5.27
C GLU A 385 1.63 5.31 -6.17
N THR A 386 1.41 6.40 -6.90
CA THR A 386 2.41 6.94 -7.84
C THR A 386 3.44 7.85 -7.23
N GLY A 387 3.19 8.43 -6.06
CA GLY A 387 4.13 9.38 -5.43
C GLY A 387 4.54 10.54 -6.36
N GLY A 388 3.67 10.93 -7.30
CA GLY A 388 3.97 11.94 -8.33
C GLY A 388 4.71 11.42 -9.57
N SER A 389 4.90 10.11 -9.74
CA SER A 389 5.50 9.55 -10.95
C SER A 389 4.64 9.91 -12.17
N TYR A 390 5.28 10.41 -13.23
CA TYR A 390 4.61 10.80 -14.48
C TYR A 390 3.99 9.63 -15.25
N SER A 391 4.26 8.38 -14.86
CA SER A 391 3.71 7.20 -15.52
C SER A 391 2.34 6.85 -14.95
N THR A 392 1.28 7.20 -15.69
CA THR A 392 -0.09 6.75 -15.39
C THR A 392 -0.23 5.23 -15.41
N HIS A 393 0.65 4.53 -16.13
CA HIS A 393 0.66 3.07 -16.21
C HIS A 393 1.26 2.39 -14.97
N ALA A 394 1.99 3.11 -14.12
CA ALA A 394 2.53 2.54 -12.88
C ALA A 394 1.46 2.28 -11.81
N ILE A 395 0.30 2.96 -11.88
CA ILE A 395 -0.82 2.83 -10.94
C ILE A 395 -1.47 1.44 -11.01
N ASP A 396 -1.39 0.77 -12.16
CA ASP A 396 -2.23 -0.41 -12.44
C ASP A 396 -1.43 -1.68 -12.75
N CYS A 397 -0.12 -1.71 -12.50
CA CYS A 397 0.69 -2.89 -12.82
C CYS A 397 1.29 -3.62 -11.61
N HIS A 398 1.53 -2.94 -10.49
CA HIS A 398 2.32 -3.48 -9.38
C HIS A 398 1.74 -3.19 -8.01
N ALA A 399 0.85 -4.09 -7.59
CA ALA A 399 0.39 -4.11 -6.22
C ALA A 399 1.57 -4.19 -5.25
N HIS A 400 1.52 -3.34 -4.24
CA HIS A 400 2.47 -3.31 -3.16
C HIS A 400 1.83 -2.86 -1.86
N ALA A 401 2.28 -3.45 -0.76
CA ALA A 401 1.85 -3.09 0.57
C ALA A 401 3.07 -2.68 1.41
N HIS A 402 2.89 -1.70 2.27
CA HIS A 402 3.90 -1.17 3.17
C HIS A 402 3.68 -1.73 4.57
N LEU A 403 4.71 -2.36 5.13
CA LEU A 403 4.75 -2.75 6.54
C LEU A 403 5.64 -1.74 7.26
N LEU A 404 5.01 -0.81 7.96
CA LEU A 404 5.69 0.24 8.72
C LEU A 404 6.19 -0.35 10.04
N LEU A 405 7.50 -0.39 10.23
CA LEU A 405 8.15 -1.08 11.34
C LEU A 405 8.32 -0.14 12.55
N THR A 406 8.30 -0.72 13.75
CA THR A 406 8.62 0.04 14.97
C THR A 406 10.08 0.44 15.01
N ARG A 407 10.37 1.48 15.79
CA ARG A 407 11.76 1.85 16.10
C ARG A 407 12.49 0.71 16.80
N GLU A 408 11.84 0.11 17.80
CA GLU A 408 12.40 -0.98 18.59
C GLU A 408 12.87 -2.14 17.71
N PHE A 409 12.05 -2.58 16.75
CA PHE A 409 12.43 -3.67 15.85
C PHE A 409 13.69 -3.31 15.05
N ILE A 410 13.74 -2.09 14.51
CA ILE A 410 14.85 -1.61 13.67
C ILE A 410 16.15 -1.42 14.46
N ASP A 411 16.05 -1.02 15.73
CA ASP A 411 17.21 -0.88 16.60
C ASP A 411 17.86 -2.24 16.90
N GLU A 412 17.14 -3.35 16.78
CA GLU A 412 17.70 -4.69 16.92
C GLU A 412 18.28 -5.24 15.60
N CYS A 413 17.89 -4.67 14.45
CA CYS A 413 18.39 -5.07 13.13
C CYS A 413 19.90 -4.81 12.99
N ASN A 414 20.64 -5.86 12.62
CA ASN A 414 22.09 -5.88 12.52
C ASN A 414 22.56 -6.84 11.41
N GLU A 415 23.88 -7.02 11.25
CA GLU A 415 24.47 -7.89 10.23
C GLU A 415 23.97 -9.35 10.24
N THR A 416 23.54 -9.86 11.40
CA THR A 416 23.02 -11.22 11.58
C THR A 416 21.49 -11.29 11.68
N PHE A 417 20.81 -10.16 11.89
CA PHE A 417 19.37 -10.07 12.11
C PHE A 417 18.74 -9.02 11.20
N PHE A 418 18.06 -9.45 10.13
CA PHE A 418 17.48 -8.58 9.10
C PHE A 418 18.42 -7.46 8.63
N ARG A 419 19.61 -7.85 8.18
CA ARG A 419 20.66 -6.94 7.69
C ARG A 419 20.13 -5.81 6.80
N GLN A 420 19.23 -6.10 5.87
CA GLN A 420 18.67 -5.12 4.93
C GLN A 420 17.92 -3.95 5.61
N LEU A 421 17.53 -4.10 6.87
CA LEU A 421 16.79 -3.11 7.66
C LEU A 421 17.67 -2.36 8.68
N GLN A 422 18.94 -2.73 8.81
CA GLN A 422 19.89 -2.13 9.74
C GLN A 422 19.97 -0.60 9.55
N GLY A 423 19.87 0.14 10.67
CA GLY A 423 20.07 1.59 10.74
C GLY A 423 19.00 2.45 10.04
N ARG A 424 17.86 1.88 9.64
CA ARG A 424 16.79 2.60 8.92
C ARG A 424 15.89 3.39 9.86
N GLN A 425 16.38 4.51 10.36
CA GLN A 425 15.83 5.18 11.53
C GLN A 425 14.60 6.06 11.28
N ASN A 426 14.43 6.52 10.04
CA ASN A 426 13.47 7.57 9.71
C ASN A 426 12.03 7.06 9.83
N ALA A 427 11.16 7.91 10.35
CA ALA A 427 9.73 7.64 10.36
C ALA A 427 9.19 7.58 8.92
N PRO A 428 8.27 6.65 8.62
CA PRO A 428 7.52 6.70 7.38
C PRO A 428 6.63 7.95 7.35
N PRO A 429 6.21 8.42 6.15
CA PRO A 429 5.31 9.57 6.05
C PRO A 429 4.02 9.35 6.85
N ASP A 430 3.65 10.34 7.67
CA ASP A 430 2.38 10.34 8.39
C ASP A 430 1.27 10.96 7.54
N TYR A 431 0.54 10.10 6.82
CA TYR A 431 -0.54 10.51 5.94
C TYR A 431 -1.74 11.10 6.68
N LEU A 432 -1.96 10.75 7.96
CA LEU A 432 -3.08 11.29 8.73
C LEU A 432 -2.78 12.74 9.10
N HIS A 433 -1.55 13.03 9.51
CA HIS A 433 -1.10 14.40 9.73
C HIS A 433 -1.16 15.24 8.44
N GLN A 434 -0.61 14.72 7.33
CA GLN A 434 -0.65 15.42 6.04
C GLN A 434 -2.09 15.69 5.57
N ASN A 435 -3.00 14.73 5.76
CA ASN A 435 -4.41 14.92 5.44
C ASN A 435 -5.07 16.00 6.30
N ALA A 436 -4.75 16.07 7.60
CA ALA A 436 -5.23 17.12 8.49
C ALA A 436 -4.73 18.51 8.05
N GLU A 437 -3.46 18.64 7.71
CA GLU A 437 -2.89 19.90 7.19
C GLU A 437 -3.54 20.33 5.87
N ILE A 438 -3.73 19.39 4.93
CA ILE A 438 -4.39 19.64 3.65
C ILE A 438 -5.84 20.09 3.88
N LEU A 439 -6.60 19.37 4.72
CA LEU A 439 -7.98 19.73 5.03
C LEU A 439 -8.10 21.13 5.63
N GLU A 440 -7.22 21.45 6.57
CA GLU A 440 -7.19 22.75 7.22
C GLU A 440 -6.94 23.87 6.21
N ARG A 441 -5.85 23.73 5.46
CA ARG A 441 -5.38 24.77 4.54
C ARG A 441 -6.36 25.01 3.40
N GLU A 442 -6.84 23.94 2.77
CA GLU A 442 -7.62 24.02 1.54
C GLU A 442 -9.13 24.20 1.76
N ARG A 443 -9.63 23.88 2.96
CA ARG A 443 -11.07 23.98 3.28
C ARG A 443 -11.32 24.75 4.56
N LEU A 444 -10.96 24.20 5.72
CA LEU A 444 -11.50 24.68 7.01
C LEU A 444 -11.29 26.16 7.25
N LEU A 445 -10.07 26.67 7.07
CA LEU A 445 -9.77 28.09 7.33
C LEU A 445 -10.69 29.04 6.57
N SER A 446 -10.99 28.72 5.30
CA SER A 446 -11.84 29.56 4.45
C SER A 446 -13.32 29.53 4.86
N TYR A 447 -13.80 28.39 5.37
CA TYR A 447 -15.20 28.22 5.74
C TYR A 447 -15.46 28.74 7.16
N GLU A 448 -14.53 28.52 8.08
CA GLU A 448 -14.58 29.08 9.43
C GLU A 448 -14.50 30.60 9.40
N LEU A 449 -13.58 31.19 8.60
CA LEU A 449 -13.50 32.63 8.44
C LEU A 449 -14.82 33.24 7.95
N ARG A 450 -15.46 32.60 6.96
CA ARG A 450 -16.79 33.02 6.46
C ARG A 450 -17.86 32.89 7.54
N SER A 451 -17.84 31.80 8.32
CA SER A 451 -18.76 31.62 9.45
C SER A 451 -18.58 32.73 10.49
N TYR A 452 -17.34 33.04 10.88
CA TYR A 452 -17.06 34.11 11.83
C TYR A 452 -17.49 35.48 11.31
N GLN A 453 -17.26 35.77 10.02
CA GLN A 453 -17.73 37.01 9.39
C GLN A 453 -19.25 37.13 9.42
N GLN A 454 -19.97 36.02 9.22
CA GLN A 454 -21.43 36.00 9.30
C GLN A 454 -21.91 36.23 10.74
N THR A 455 -21.36 35.52 11.72
CA THR A 455 -21.67 35.73 13.13
C THR A 455 -21.37 37.17 13.58
N MET A 456 -20.26 37.77 13.13
CA MET A 456 -19.95 39.17 13.44
C MET A 456 -20.99 40.15 12.85
N LYS A 457 -21.52 39.87 11.65
CA LYS A 457 -22.60 40.69 11.06
C LYS A 457 -23.89 40.56 11.85
N GLU A 458 -24.26 39.34 12.25
CA GLU A 458 -25.46 39.08 13.05
C GLU A 458 -25.38 39.74 14.43
N LEU A 459 -24.24 39.62 15.11
CA LEU A 459 -24.00 40.31 16.38
C LEU A 459 -24.08 41.83 16.23
N LYS A 460 -23.57 42.39 15.13
CA LYS A 460 -23.68 43.82 14.86
C LYS A 460 -25.14 44.26 14.72
N ILE A 461 -25.95 43.51 13.98
CA ILE A 461 -27.39 43.80 13.84
C ILE A 461 -28.08 43.78 15.21
N GLN A 462 -27.80 42.77 16.04
CA GLN A 462 -28.36 42.68 17.39
C GLN A 462 -27.93 43.86 18.29
N ILE A 463 -26.68 44.30 18.18
CA ILE A 463 -26.17 45.48 18.91
C ILE A 463 -26.92 46.74 18.46
N ASP A 464 -27.08 46.94 17.14
CA ASP A 464 -27.78 48.10 16.59
C ASP A 464 -29.27 48.14 17.01
N GLU A 465 -29.93 46.97 17.10
CA GLU A 465 -31.29 46.82 17.62
C GLU A 465 -31.38 47.18 19.11
N ILE A 466 -30.47 46.66 19.93
CA ILE A 466 -30.39 46.98 21.37
C ILE A 466 -30.18 48.49 21.57
N GLN A 467 -29.26 49.10 20.81
CA GLN A 467 -29.01 50.54 20.88
C GLN A 467 -30.25 51.36 20.51
N THR A 468 -30.98 50.94 19.48
CA THR A 468 -32.24 51.58 19.05
C THR A 468 -33.32 51.46 20.13
N ASN A 469 -33.45 50.29 20.76
CA ASN A 469 -34.39 50.05 21.86
C ASN A 469 -34.03 50.89 23.10
N MET A 470 -32.74 50.97 23.45
CA MET A 470 -32.27 51.82 24.56
C MET A 470 -32.57 53.29 24.31
N LYS A 471 -32.31 53.80 23.10
CA LYS A 471 -32.62 55.19 22.73
C LYS A 471 -34.12 55.48 22.85
N THR A 472 -34.96 54.53 22.41
CA THR A 472 -36.42 54.64 22.50
C THR A 472 -36.87 54.68 23.97
N MET A 473 -36.33 53.80 24.82
CA MET A 473 -36.61 53.80 26.26
C MET A 473 -36.17 55.10 26.94
N MET A 474 -34.99 55.63 26.65
CA MET A 474 -34.50 56.88 27.20
C MET A 474 -35.41 58.06 26.83
N ASN A 475 -35.84 58.13 25.57
CA ASN A 475 -36.80 59.15 25.13
C ASN A 475 -38.15 59.03 25.87
N ILE A 476 -38.63 57.80 26.13
CA ILE A 476 -39.86 57.58 26.92
C ILE A 476 -39.67 58.09 28.36
N LEU A 477 -38.55 57.76 29.00
CA LEU A 477 -38.23 58.20 30.36
C LEU A 477 -38.13 59.71 30.46
N GLU A 478 -37.44 60.37 29.52
CA GLU A 478 -37.35 61.83 29.45
C GLU A 478 -38.74 62.46 29.35
N ASN A 479 -39.59 61.96 28.44
CA ASN A 479 -40.96 62.46 28.27
C ASN A 479 -41.82 62.31 29.54
N ILE A 480 -41.61 61.26 30.33
CA ILE A 480 -42.31 61.06 31.62
C ILE A 480 -41.80 62.08 32.65
N LEU A 481 -40.49 62.31 32.69
CA LEU A 481 -39.87 63.25 33.64
C LEU A 481 -40.23 64.71 33.35
N THR A 482 -40.38 65.09 32.08
CA THR A 482 -40.71 66.46 31.67
C THR A 482 -42.21 66.80 31.71
N LYS A 483 -43.09 65.80 31.87
CA LYS A 483 -44.56 65.98 31.98
C LYS A 483 -45.06 66.17 33.41
N LYS A 484 -44.15 66.32 34.39
CA LYS A 484 -44.44 66.82 35.74
C LYS A 484 -44.17 68.31 35.80
#